data_AF-A0A0P6Y7V7-F1
#
_entry.id   AF-A0A0P6Y7V7-F1
#
_cell.length_a   1.000
_cell.length_b   1.000
_cell.length_c   1.000
_cell.angle_alpha   90.00
_cell.angle_beta   90.00
_cell.angle_gamma   90.00
#
_symmetry.space_group_name_H-M   'P 1'
#
loop_
_entity.id
_entity.type
_entity.pdbx_description
1 polymer ?
#
loop_
_entity_poly.entity_id
_entity_poly.type
_entity_poly.pdbx_seq_one_letter_code
_entity_poly.pdbx_strand_id
1 'polypeptide(L)'
;MTNSDDQAARADSPQGYQVPATRLPERNQASRKKRWIGINCFAFVVSCLLLPLFAIAMMFGLDGLHISLANSQHQLATGFVLLASVGLPIFTTIYLASMLQWVVTREIKWQSWSLKSATVGTSALLTSTLVMLLLPINSELFSLLTFGFTSCLISVVQWLELRKTIDQAWHWIVVTTLAWTTLGTLVIGFGLGQGLAPLSDW
;
A
#
# COMPACT_ATOMS: atom_id res chain seq x y z
N MET A 1 9.65 -31.60 -8.14
CA MET A 1 10.28 -30.43 -8.79
C MET A 1 11.77 -30.68 -8.79
N THR A 2 12.26 -31.30 -9.85
CA THR A 2 13.68 -31.57 -10.10
C THR A 2 14.28 -30.33 -10.74
N ASN A 3 15.18 -29.64 -10.03
CA ASN A 3 16.02 -28.59 -10.60
C ASN A 3 16.95 -29.25 -11.63
N SER A 4 16.63 -29.07 -12.92
CA SER A 4 17.38 -29.60 -14.06
C SER A 4 18.16 -28.49 -14.77
N ASP A 5 18.86 -27.64 -14.00
CA ASP A 5 19.68 -26.55 -14.55
C ASP A 5 21.17 -26.73 -14.23
N ASP A 6 21.62 -27.97 -14.00
CA ASP A 6 23.03 -28.30 -14.17
C ASP A 6 23.31 -28.37 -15.67
N GLN A 7 23.57 -27.21 -16.28
CA GLN A 7 24.23 -27.14 -17.57
C GLN A 7 25.59 -27.80 -17.44
N ALA A 8 25.66 -29.10 -17.74
CA ALA A 8 26.89 -29.86 -17.80
C ALA A 8 27.88 -29.10 -18.70
N ALA A 9 29.03 -28.74 -18.13
CA ALA A 9 30.09 -28.06 -18.85
C ALA A 9 30.45 -28.87 -20.09
N ARG A 10 30.26 -28.29 -21.29
CA ARG A 10 30.68 -28.92 -22.54
C ARG A 10 32.21 -29.08 -22.48
N ALA A 11 32.68 -30.31 -22.70
CA ALA A 11 34.10 -30.68 -22.67
C ALA A 11 34.98 -29.93 -23.68
N ASP A 12 34.37 -29.20 -24.62
CA ASP A 12 35.05 -28.41 -25.65
C ASP A 12 35.28 -26.94 -25.27
N SER A 13 34.97 -26.49 -24.04
CA SER A 13 35.40 -25.16 -23.63
C SER A 13 36.91 -25.16 -23.37
N PRO A 14 37.67 -24.18 -23.90
CA PRO A 14 39.10 -24.07 -23.62
C PRO A 14 39.32 -24.07 -22.11
N GLN A 15 40.12 -25.03 -21.64
CA GLN A 15 40.40 -25.29 -20.23
C GLN A 15 40.69 -23.97 -19.49
N GLY A 16 39.74 -23.50 -18.69
CA GLY A 16 39.88 -22.28 -17.89
C GLY A 16 38.91 -21.14 -18.22
N TYR A 17 38.13 -21.21 -19.31
CA TYR A 17 37.06 -20.23 -19.53
C TYR A 17 35.78 -20.64 -18.78
N GLN A 18 35.70 -20.28 -17.50
CA GLN A 18 34.43 -20.23 -16.80
C GLN A 18 33.70 -18.96 -17.23
N VAL A 19 32.65 -19.11 -18.05
CA VAL A 19 31.68 -18.04 -18.23
C VAL A 19 31.08 -17.79 -16.84
N PRO A 20 31.20 -16.58 -16.25
CA PRO A 20 30.48 -16.28 -15.02
C PRO A 20 29.02 -16.59 -15.32
N ALA A 21 28.41 -17.48 -14.54
CA ALA A 21 27.01 -17.85 -14.72
C ALA A 21 26.22 -16.55 -14.91
N THR A 22 25.80 -16.29 -16.15
CA THR A 22 25.05 -15.10 -16.49
C THR A 22 23.79 -15.21 -15.66
N ARG A 23 23.69 -14.41 -14.59
CA ARG A 23 22.54 -14.40 -13.70
C ARG A 23 21.31 -14.47 -14.58
N LEU A 24 20.60 -15.58 -14.51
CA LEU A 24 19.53 -15.90 -15.45
C LEU A 24 18.63 -14.67 -15.60
N PRO A 25 18.23 -14.30 -16.84
CA PRO A 25 17.34 -13.17 -17.11
C PRO A 25 15.94 -13.33 -16.52
N GLU A 26 15.73 -14.31 -15.64
CA GLU A 26 14.56 -14.44 -14.76
C GLU A 26 14.20 -13.12 -14.07
N ARG A 27 15.21 -12.28 -13.82
CA ARG A 27 15.01 -10.95 -13.25
C ARG A 27 14.30 -9.94 -14.16
N ASN A 28 14.01 -10.23 -15.41
CA ASN A 28 13.22 -9.38 -16.30
C ASN A 28 12.06 -10.13 -16.98
N GLN A 29 11.65 -11.29 -16.45
CA GLN A 29 10.53 -12.03 -17.05
C GLN A 29 9.21 -11.24 -17.04
N ALA A 30 8.47 -11.32 -18.14
CA ALA A 30 7.15 -10.71 -18.30
C ALA A 30 6.13 -11.21 -17.26
N SER A 31 6.31 -12.42 -16.72
CA SER A 31 5.50 -13.03 -15.65
C SER A 31 5.46 -12.17 -14.38
N ARG A 32 6.50 -11.35 -14.14
CA ARG A 32 6.59 -10.42 -13.01
C ARG A 32 5.45 -9.43 -12.96
N LYS A 33 5.09 -8.83 -14.10
CA LYS A 33 4.03 -7.81 -14.16
C LYS A 33 2.70 -8.36 -13.67
N LYS A 34 2.35 -9.58 -14.10
CA LYS A 34 1.14 -10.29 -13.65
C LYS A 34 1.16 -10.55 -12.14
N ARG A 35 2.30 -10.99 -11.60
CA ARG A 35 2.47 -11.21 -10.16
C ARG A 35 2.34 -9.93 -9.34
N TRP A 36 2.88 -8.81 -9.84
CA TRP A 36 2.79 -7.49 -9.19
C TRP A 36 1.36 -6.95 -9.18
N ILE A 37 0.63 -7.10 -10.29
CA ILE A 37 -0.80 -6.75 -10.34
C ILE A 37 -1.56 -7.61 -9.34
N GLY A 38 -1.36 -8.94 -9.38
CA GLY A 38 -2.06 -9.88 -8.50
C GLY A 38 -1.85 -9.58 -7.02
N ILE A 39 -0.60 -9.33 -6.58
CA ILE A 39 -0.34 -9.02 -5.16
C ILE A 39 -0.90 -7.66 -4.73
N ASN A 40 -0.93 -6.67 -5.62
CA ASN A 40 -1.54 -5.37 -5.33
C ASN A 40 -3.05 -5.48 -5.16
N CYS A 41 -3.72 -6.17 -6.08
CA CYS A 41 -5.16 -6.42 -5.96
C CYS A 41 -5.48 -7.22 -4.69
N PHE A 42 -4.70 -8.26 -4.39
CA PHE A 42 -4.90 -9.06 -3.18
C PHE A 42 -4.68 -8.22 -1.90
N ALA A 43 -3.59 -7.46 -1.83
CA ALA A 43 -3.31 -6.58 -0.70
C ALA A 43 -4.42 -5.53 -0.52
N PHE A 44 -4.94 -4.96 -1.62
CA PHE A 44 -6.07 -4.03 -1.59
C PHE A 44 -7.31 -4.67 -0.96
N VAL A 45 -7.72 -5.86 -1.43
CA VAL A 45 -8.90 -6.55 -0.88
C VAL A 45 -8.73 -6.84 0.61
N VAL A 46 -7.56 -7.31 1.03
CA VAL A 46 -7.25 -7.53 2.45
C VAL A 46 -7.34 -6.22 3.23
N SER A 47 -6.81 -5.11 2.69
CA SER A 47 -6.90 -3.80 3.32
C SER A 47 -8.34 -3.30 3.46
N CYS A 48 -9.21 -3.53 2.48
CA CYS A 48 -10.63 -3.17 2.57
C CYS A 48 -11.36 -3.90 3.69
N LEU A 49 -10.94 -5.11 4.06
CA LEU A 49 -11.51 -5.86 5.18
C LEU A 49 -10.90 -5.44 6.52
N LEU A 50 -9.58 -5.23 6.55
CA LEU A 50 -8.86 -4.90 7.78
C LEU A 50 -9.13 -3.48 8.28
N LEU A 51 -9.21 -2.50 7.37
CA LEU A 51 -9.39 -1.10 7.75
C LEU A 51 -10.66 -0.85 8.58
N PRO A 52 -11.88 -1.28 8.15
CA PRO A 52 -13.08 -1.07 8.96
C PRO A 52 -13.03 -1.89 10.25
N LEU A 53 -12.47 -3.10 10.24
CA LEU A 53 -12.31 -3.91 11.44
C LEU A 53 -11.43 -3.21 12.49
N PHE A 54 -10.28 -2.67 12.07
CA PHE A 54 -9.39 -1.91 12.97
C PHE A 54 -10.01 -0.59 13.41
N ALA A 55 -10.74 0.11 12.54
CA ALA A 55 -11.44 1.34 12.90
C ALA A 55 -12.49 1.06 14.00
N ILE A 56 -13.32 0.03 13.84
CA ILE A 56 -14.31 -0.38 14.84
C ILE A 56 -13.63 -0.76 16.16
N ALA A 57 -12.58 -1.59 16.11
CA ALA A 57 -11.83 -1.98 17.31
C ALA A 57 -11.22 -0.78 18.04
N MET A 58 -10.70 0.20 17.29
CA MET A 58 -10.15 1.44 17.87
C MET A 58 -11.23 2.34 18.44
N MET A 59 -12.40 2.44 17.81
CA MET A 59 -13.53 3.22 18.36
C MET A 59 -13.93 2.68 19.74
N PHE A 60 -14.14 1.35 19.87
CA PHE A 60 -14.45 0.74 21.16
C PHE A 60 -13.34 0.90 22.20
N GLY A 61 -12.07 0.80 21.78
CA GLY A 61 -10.94 1.00 22.69
C GLY A 61 -10.78 2.43 23.17
N LEU A 62 -11.05 3.41 22.30
CA LEU A 62 -10.88 4.84 22.60
C LEU A 62 -12.04 5.44 23.37
N ASP A 63 -13.27 4.90 23.26
CA ASP A 63 -14.40 5.35 24.08
C ASP A 63 -14.10 5.22 25.59
N GLY A 64 -13.44 4.14 26.00
CA GLY A 64 -12.98 3.97 27.39
C GLY A 64 -11.92 5.00 27.81
N LEU A 65 -11.05 5.41 26.89
CA LEU A 65 -10.01 6.42 27.13
C LEU A 65 -10.58 7.85 27.13
N HIS A 66 -11.56 8.13 26.28
CA HIS A 66 -12.19 9.46 26.17
C HIS A 66 -12.87 9.87 27.47
N ILE A 67 -13.58 8.94 28.13
CA ILE A 67 -14.19 9.14 29.46
C ILE A 67 -13.12 9.56 30.50
N SER A 68 -11.90 9.04 30.37
CA SER A 68 -10.80 9.35 31.30
C SER A 68 -10.10 10.69 31.00
N LEU A 69 -9.96 11.07 29.71
CA LEU A 69 -9.25 12.30 29.30
C LEU A 69 -10.11 13.56 29.31
N ALA A 70 -11.44 13.46 29.17
CA ALA A 70 -12.34 14.61 29.12
C ALA A 70 -12.27 15.50 30.39
N ASN A 71 -11.78 14.96 31.50
CA ASN A 71 -11.65 15.67 32.77
C ASN A 71 -10.42 16.59 32.88
N SER A 72 -9.45 16.55 31.94
CA SER A 72 -8.16 17.22 32.13
C SER A 72 -7.70 18.17 31.02
N GLN A 73 -8.11 18.03 29.75
CA GLN A 73 -7.76 18.98 28.67
C GLN A 73 -8.55 18.72 27.37
N HIS A 74 -9.67 19.41 27.17
CA HIS A 74 -10.67 19.04 26.16
C HIS A 74 -10.22 19.22 24.69
N GLN A 75 -9.32 20.16 24.37
CA GLN A 75 -8.91 20.43 22.98
C GLN A 75 -7.77 19.53 22.49
N LEU A 76 -6.76 19.27 23.33
CA LEU A 76 -5.67 18.35 22.98
C LEU A 76 -6.17 16.90 22.90
N ALA A 77 -7.14 16.53 23.73
CA ALA A 77 -7.77 15.23 23.72
C ALA A 77 -8.43 14.93 22.36
N THR A 78 -9.19 15.88 21.78
CA THR A 78 -9.90 15.66 20.52
C THR A 78 -8.96 15.39 19.34
N GLY A 79 -7.88 16.18 19.20
CA GLY A 79 -6.92 16.00 18.12
C GLY A 79 -6.14 14.68 18.24
N PHE A 80 -5.74 14.31 19.46
CA PHE A 80 -5.07 13.04 19.72
C PHE A 80 -5.99 11.84 19.46
N VAL A 81 -7.25 11.91 19.89
CA VAL A 81 -8.24 10.86 19.66
C VAL A 81 -8.49 10.67 18.17
N LEU A 82 -8.59 11.75 17.38
CA LEU A 82 -8.72 11.65 15.92
C LEU A 82 -7.49 11.02 15.27
N LEU A 83 -6.28 11.46 15.66
CA LEU A 83 -5.03 10.92 15.15
C LEU A 83 -4.88 9.43 15.49
N ALA A 84 -5.26 9.02 16.70
CA ALA A 84 -5.21 7.63 17.13
C ALA A 84 -6.28 6.77 16.45
N SER A 85 -7.53 7.25 16.40
CA SER A 85 -8.68 6.50 15.87
C SER A 85 -8.60 6.29 14.37
N VAL A 86 -8.06 7.26 13.62
CA VAL A 86 -7.96 7.19 12.16
C VAL A 86 -6.54 6.79 11.73
N GLY A 87 -5.51 7.40 12.33
CA GLY A 87 -4.12 7.20 11.92
C GLY A 87 -3.59 5.80 12.21
N LEU A 88 -3.90 5.20 13.37
CA LEU A 88 -3.39 3.86 13.71
C LEU A 88 -4.00 2.76 12.81
N PRO A 89 -5.33 2.72 12.54
CA PRO A 89 -5.87 1.78 11.56
C PRO A 89 -5.30 1.94 10.16
N ILE A 90 -5.15 3.19 9.68
CA ILE A 90 -4.55 3.48 8.38
C ILE A 90 -3.10 2.96 8.33
N PHE A 91 -2.28 3.32 9.32
CA PHE A 91 -0.89 2.91 9.42
C PHE A 91 -0.76 1.39 9.43
N THR A 92 -1.52 0.73 10.31
CA THR A 92 -1.50 -0.74 10.43
C THR A 92 -1.91 -1.41 9.12
N THR A 93 -2.93 -0.88 8.45
CA THR A 93 -3.42 -1.43 7.17
C THR A 93 -2.38 -1.29 6.05
N ILE A 94 -1.76 -0.11 5.90
CA ILE A 94 -0.72 0.13 4.90
C ILE A 94 0.52 -0.72 5.19
N TYR A 95 0.88 -0.84 6.48
CA TYR A 95 2.00 -1.68 6.91
C TYR A 95 1.79 -3.15 6.51
N LEU A 96 0.62 -3.72 6.82
CA LEU A 96 0.29 -5.10 6.47
C LEU A 96 0.18 -5.31 4.95
N ALA A 97 -0.43 -4.36 4.22
CA ALA A 97 -0.47 -4.40 2.76
C ALA A 97 0.94 -4.40 2.16
N SER A 98 1.83 -3.57 2.70
CA SER A 98 3.23 -3.49 2.28
C SER A 98 3.98 -4.78 2.61
N MET A 99 3.70 -5.43 3.74
CA MET A 99 4.25 -6.74 4.07
C MET A 99 3.79 -7.83 3.09
N LEU A 100 2.52 -7.81 2.66
CA LEU A 100 2.03 -8.74 1.63
C LEU A 100 2.74 -8.52 0.30
N GLN A 101 2.89 -7.26 -0.12
CA GLN A 101 3.64 -6.90 -1.32
C GLN A 101 5.13 -7.32 -1.22
N TRP A 102 5.73 -7.28 -0.03
CA TRP A 102 7.11 -7.71 0.18
C TRP A 102 7.36 -9.18 -0.18
N VAL A 103 6.34 -10.05 -0.11
CA VAL A 103 6.47 -11.47 -0.47
C VAL A 103 6.96 -11.68 -1.91
N VAL A 104 6.73 -10.71 -2.81
CA VAL A 104 7.20 -10.75 -4.21
C VAL A 104 8.51 -9.96 -4.43
N THR A 105 9.05 -9.32 -3.40
CA THR A 105 10.26 -8.47 -3.41
C THR A 105 11.25 -8.84 -2.30
N ARG A 106 11.38 -10.14 -2.00
CA ARG A 106 12.15 -10.71 -0.87
C ARG A 106 13.60 -10.25 -0.74
N GLU A 107 14.19 -9.70 -1.79
CA GLU A 107 15.57 -9.17 -1.81
C GLU A 107 15.71 -7.87 -0.98
N ILE A 108 14.61 -7.21 -0.63
CA ILE A 108 14.59 -5.95 0.12
C ILE A 108 14.40 -6.22 1.62
N LYS A 109 14.99 -5.38 2.48
CA LYS A 109 14.76 -5.47 3.93
C LYS A 109 13.31 -5.11 4.27
N TRP A 110 12.54 -6.09 4.75
CA TRP A 110 11.09 -6.00 5.00
C TRP A 110 10.67 -4.81 5.89
N GLN A 111 11.47 -4.49 6.92
CA GLN A 111 11.20 -3.37 7.83
C GLN A 111 11.29 -2.02 7.12
N SER A 112 12.36 -1.82 6.33
CA SER A 112 12.56 -0.56 5.59
C SER A 112 11.45 -0.35 4.58
N TRP A 113 11.03 -1.43 3.91
CA TRP A 113 9.92 -1.42 2.96
C TRP A 113 8.60 -1.02 3.63
N SER A 114 8.15 -1.82 4.60
CA SER A 114 6.81 -1.70 5.15
C SER A 114 6.65 -0.46 6.05
N LEU A 115 7.68 -0.14 6.84
CA LEU A 115 7.63 1.00 7.75
C LEU A 115 7.64 2.32 7.00
N LYS A 116 8.50 2.48 5.97
CA LYS A 116 8.53 3.72 5.18
C LYS A 116 7.23 3.91 4.40
N SER A 117 6.69 2.85 3.81
CA SER A 117 5.39 2.88 3.13
C SER A 117 4.27 3.29 4.08
N ALA A 118 4.20 2.67 5.28
CA ALA A 118 3.19 2.99 6.28
C ALA A 118 3.28 4.44 6.76
N THR A 119 4.50 4.92 7.09
CA THR A 119 4.70 6.30 7.54
C THR A 119 4.30 7.31 6.47
N VAL A 120 4.76 7.15 5.23
CA VAL A 120 4.47 8.09 4.14
C VAL A 120 3.01 8.03 3.72
N GLY A 121 2.42 6.83 3.66
CA GLY A 121 1.01 6.69 3.31
C GLY A 121 0.09 7.28 4.38
N THR A 122 0.41 7.07 5.66
CA THR A 122 -0.37 7.62 6.77
C THR A 122 -0.26 9.14 6.81
N SER A 123 0.95 9.71 6.65
CA SER A 123 1.13 11.15 6.64
C SER A 123 0.41 11.80 5.45
N ALA A 124 0.44 11.18 4.27
CA ALA A 124 -0.28 11.65 3.08
C ALA A 124 -1.80 11.67 3.33
N LEU A 125 -2.38 10.57 3.83
CA LEU A 125 -3.82 10.49 4.07
C LEU A 125 -4.30 11.43 5.17
N LEU A 126 -3.55 11.58 6.26
CA LEU A 126 -3.87 12.54 7.32
C LEU A 126 -3.81 13.98 6.80
N THR A 127 -2.78 14.31 6.02
CA THR A 127 -2.64 15.63 5.39
C THR A 127 -3.80 15.90 4.43
N SER A 128 -4.14 14.94 3.57
CA SER A 128 -5.31 15.03 2.69
C SER A 128 -6.59 15.25 3.50
N THR A 129 -6.83 14.45 4.54
CA THR A 129 -8.02 14.60 5.40
C THR A 129 -8.10 16.01 6.01
N LEU A 130 -6.97 16.55 6.49
CA LEU A 130 -6.91 17.92 7.00
C LEU A 130 -7.23 18.95 5.90
N VAL A 131 -6.69 18.78 4.69
CA VAL A 131 -6.99 19.66 3.54
C VAL A 131 -8.48 19.63 3.18
N MET A 132 -9.11 18.46 3.20
CA MET A 132 -10.55 18.30 2.96
C MET A 132 -11.40 19.05 3.99
N LEU A 133 -10.97 19.05 5.25
CA LEU A 133 -11.67 19.76 6.33
C LEU A 133 -11.52 21.28 6.22
N LEU A 134 -10.42 21.76 5.63
CA LEU A 134 -10.11 23.19 5.54
C LEU A 134 -10.62 23.84 4.24
N LEU A 135 -10.81 23.06 3.16
CA LEU A 135 -11.16 23.58 1.84
C LEU A 135 -12.47 22.97 1.32
N PRO A 136 -13.41 23.77 0.78
CA PRO A 136 -14.66 23.29 0.21
C PRO A 136 -14.44 22.68 -1.19
N ILE A 137 -13.77 21.53 -1.25
CA ILE A 137 -13.48 20.80 -2.49
C ILE A 137 -14.59 19.75 -2.72
N ASN A 138 -14.95 19.51 -3.99
CA ASN A 138 -15.86 18.42 -4.36
C ASN A 138 -15.30 17.07 -3.85
N SER A 139 -16.10 16.35 -3.07
CA SER A 139 -15.71 15.10 -2.39
C SER A 139 -15.29 13.98 -3.34
N GLU A 140 -15.86 13.90 -4.54
CA GLU A 140 -15.53 12.86 -5.52
C GLU A 140 -14.14 13.09 -6.12
N LEU A 141 -13.91 14.32 -6.60
CA LEU A 141 -12.61 14.72 -7.15
C LEU A 141 -11.53 14.69 -6.07
N PHE A 142 -11.87 15.12 -4.85
CA PHE A 142 -10.98 15.05 -3.70
C PHE A 142 -10.57 13.60 -3.37
N SER A 143 -11.52 12.67 -3.42
CA SER A 143 -11.24 11.24 -3.19
C SER A 143 -10.31 10.70 -4.27
N LEU A 144 -10.60 10.93 -5.55
CA LEU A 144 -9.73 10.52 -6.66
C LEU A 144 -8.31 11.06 -6.49
N LEU A 145 -8.17 12.35 -6.18
CA LEU A 145 -6.86 12.98 -5.95
C LEU A 145 -6.14 12.38 -4.74
N THR A 146 -6.84 12.12 -3.65
CA THR A 146 -6.26 11.57 -2.43
C THR A 146 -5.75 10.14 -2.66
N PHE A 147 -6.52 9.28 -3.31
CA PHE A 147 -6.07 7.92 -3.64
C PHE A 147 -4.93 7.92 -4.66
N GLY A 148 -5.04 8.74 -5.70
CA GLY A 148 -3.99 8.89 -6.72
C GLY A 148 -2.68 9.38 -6.13
N PHE A 149 -2.73 10.45 -5.34
CA PHE A 149 -1.55 11.06 -4.72
C PHE A 149 -0.92 10.14 -3.67
N THR A 150 -1.72 9.58 -2.75
CA THR A 150 -1.22 8.68 -1.70
C THR A 150 -0.60 7.43 -2.28
N SER A 151 -1.28 6.77 -3.23
CA SER A 151 -0.76 5.55 -3.87
C SER A 151 0.52 5.84 -4.65
N CYS A 152 0.61 7.00 -5.33
CA CYS A 152 1.83 7.43 -6.01
C CYS A 152 2.99 7.63 -5.02
N LEU A 153 2.80 8.35 -3.92
CA LEU A 153 3.83 8.57 -2.90
C LEU A 153 4.35 7.27 -2.30
N ILE A 154 3.45 6.37 -1.88
CA ILE A 154 3.83 5.06 -1.35
C ILE A 154 4.63 4.28 -2.40
N SER A 155 4.18 4.29 -3.65
CA SER A 155 4.82 3.56 -4.75
C SER A 155 6.21 4.09 -5.09
N VAL A 156 6.43 5.41 -4.99
CA VAL A 156 7.75 6.02 -5.18
C VAL A 156 8.71 5.56 -4.08
N VAL A 157 8.28 5.56 -2.81
CA VAL A 157 9.10 5.07 -1.68
C VAL A 157 9.49 3.61 -1.88
N GLN A 158 8.52 2.78 -2.27
CA GLN A 158 8.74 1.37 -2.60
C GLN A 158 9.70 1.21 -3.78
N TRP A 159 9.52 2.00 -4.84
CA TRP A 159 10.40 1.99 -5.99
C TRP A 159 11.85 2.36 -5.64
N LEU A 160 12.07 3.33 -4.74
CA LEU A 160 13.40 3.71 -4.29
C LEU A 160 14.15 2.55 -3.59
N GLU A 161 13.42 1.64 -2.94
CA GLU A 161 13.98 0.42 -2.38
C GLU A 161 14.18 -0.66 -3.46
N LEU A 162 13.21 -0.82 -4.37
CA LEU A 162 13.30 -1.78 -5.48
C LEU A 162 14.43 -1.50 -6.45
N ARG A 163 14.68 -0.24 -6.83
CA ARG A 163 15.71 0.14 -7.82
C ARG A 163 17.14 -0.20 -7.39
N LYS A 164 17.37 -0.45 -6.10
CA LYS A 164 18.67 -0.92 -5.58
C LYS A 164 18.97 -2.36 -6.01
N THR A 165 17.92 -3.10 -6.33
CA THR A 165 17.99 -4.50 -6.72
C THR A 165 17.62 -4.64 -8.19
N ILE A 166 16.49 -4.11 -8.65
CA ILE A 166 15.92 -4.38 -9.97
C ILE A 166 16.06 -3.17 -10.92
N ASP A 167 16.63 -3.38 -12.11
CA ASP A 167 16.84 -2.31 -13.11
C ASP A 167 15.53 -1.71 -13.65
N GLN A 168 14.52 -2.55 -13.95
CA GLN A 168 13.23 -2.12 -14.48
C GLN A 168 12.14 -1.94 -13.39
N ALA A 169 12.54 -1.47 -12.21
CA ALA A 169 11.65 -1.32 -11.05
C ALA A 169 10.53 -0.29 -11.25
N TRP A 170 10.68 0.66 -12.18
CA TRP A 170 9.73 1.77 -12.39
C TRP A 170 8.30 1.29 -12.71
N HIS A 171 8.14 0.11 -13.32
CA HIS A 171 6.83 -0.48 -13.58
C HIS A 171 6.01 -0.71 -12.28
N TRP A 172 6.68 -0.83 -11.13
CA TRP A 172 6.02 -0.97 -9.83
C TRP A 172 5.19 0.28 -9.51
N ILE A 173 5.70 1.46 -9.85
CA ILE A 173 4.98 2.72 -9.63
C ILE A 173 3.68 2.71 -10.41
N VAL A 174 3.77 2.42 -11.71
CA VAL A 174 2.59 2.44 -12.58
C VAL A 174 1.56 1.40 -12.14
N VAL A 175 1.98 0.16 -11.87
CA VAL A 175 1.07 -0.91 -11.46
C VAL A 175 0.40 -0.60 -10.13
N THR A 176 1.17 -0.19 -9.12
CA THR A 176 0.64 0.05 -7.79
C THR A 176 -0.27 1.29 -7.77
N THR A 177 0.13 2.41 -8.38
CA THR A 177 -0.71 3.60 -8.48
C THR A 177 -2.03 3.32 -9.20
N LEU A 178 -1.98 2.65 -10.37
CA LEU A 178 -3.19 2.32 -11.11
C LEU A 178 -4.10 1.35 -10.33
N ALA A 179 -3.55 0.28 -9.77
CA ALA A 179 -4.33 -0.70 -9.03
C ALA A 179 -5.04 -0.07 -7.82
N TRP A 180 -4.31 0.66 -6.98
CA TRP A 180 -4.87 1.26 -5.77
C TRP A 180 -5.81 2.43 -6.07
N THR A 181 -5.53 3.23 -7.10
CA THR A 181 -6.42 4.32 -7.49
C THR A 181 -7.71 3.79 -8.08
N THR A 182 -7.63 2.89 -9.08
CA THR A 182 -8.83 2.34 -9.73
C THR A 182 -9.69 1.53 -8.78
N LEU A 183 -9.09 0.65 -7.97
CA LEU A 183 -9.87 -0.13 -7.00
C LEU A 183 -10.41 0.76 -5.87
N GLY A 184 -9.63 1.73 -5.39
CA GLY A 184 -10.05 2.67 -4.36
C GLY A 184 -11.24 3.52 -4.79
N THR A 185 -11.19 4.09 -6.00
CA THR A 185 -12.30 4.87 -6.53
C THR A 185 -13.52 4.01 -6.83
N LEU A 186 -13.36 2.75 -7.24
CA LEU A 186 -14.49 1.84 -7.44
C LEU A 186 -15.19 1.52 -6.11
N VAL A 187 -14.44 1.23 -5.04
CA VAL A 187 -15.04 0.94 -3.73
C VAL A 187 -15.81 2.14 -3.18
N ILE A 188 -15.23 3.35 -3.29
CA ILE A 188 -15.91 4.57 -2.83
C ILE A 188 -17.09 4.92 -3.72
N GLY A 189 -16.91 4.90 -5.05
CA GLY A 189 -17.98 5.22 -6.00
C GLY A 189 -19.17 4.26 -5.89
N PHE A 190 -18.91 2.96 -5.70
CA PHE A 190 -19.96 1.98 -5.45
C PHE A 190 -20.65 2.20 -4.09
N GLY A 191 -19.87 2.45 -3.04
CA GLY A 191 -20.40 2.72 -1.70
C GLY A 191 -21.28 3.98 -1.64
N LEU A 192 -20.86 5.07 -2.29
CA LEU A 192 -21.62 6.31 -2.35
C LEU A 192 -22.85 6.18 -3.27
N GLY A 193 -22.71 5.52 -4.42
CA GLY A 193 -23.81 5.33 -5.37
C GLY A 193 -24.98 4.52 -4.80
N GLN A 194 -24.69 3.46 -4.03
CA GLN A 194 -25.75 2.67 -3.38
C GLN A 194 -26.30 3.31 -2.10
N GLY A 195 -25.46 4.07 -1.37
CA GLY A 195 -25.89 4.76 -0.14
C GLY A 195 -26.79 5.98 -0.37
N LEU A 196 -26.65 6.66 -1.52
CA LEU A 196 -27.45 7.84 -1.88
C LEU A 196 -28.71 7.50 -2.70
N ALA A 197 -28.74 6.36 -3.40
CA ALA A 197 -29.91 5.91 -4.15
C ALA A 197 -31.23 5.85 -3.33
N PRO A 198 -31.26 5.42 -2.05
CA PRO A 198 -32.51 5.39 -1.28
C PRO A 198 -32.95 6.77 -0.74
N LEU A 199 -32.15 7.83 -0.92
CA LEU A 199 -32.47 9.20 -0.46
C LEU A 199 -32.99 10.11 -1.58
N SER A 200 -32.94 9.69 -2.85
CA SER A 200 -33.47 10.47 -3.98
C SER A 200 -34.96 10.28 -4.23
N ASP A 201 -35.61 9.36 -3.51
CA ASP A 201 -37.03 9.02 -3.67
C ASP A 201 -37.94 9.68 -2.60
N TRP A 202 -37.42 10.66 -1.84
CA TRP A 202 -38.14 11.47 -0.85
C TRP A 202 -38.04 12.96 -1.17
#